data_AF-A0A657ASX5-F1
#
_entry.id   AF-A0A657ASX5-F1
#
_cell.length_a   1.000
_cell.length_b   1.000
_cell.length_c   1.000
_cell.angle_alpha   90.00
_cell.angle_beta   90.00
_cell.angle_gamma   90.00
#
_symmetry.space_group_name_H-M   'P 1'
#
loop_
_entity.id
_entity.type
_entity.pdbx_description
1 polymer ?
#
loop_
_entity_poly.entity_id
_entity_poly.type
_entity_poly.pdbx_seq_one_letter_code
_entity_poly.pdbx_strand_id
1 'polypeptide(L)'
;METKTKKPGFLARLFFGSALAFGASQAAADNCYIMVHGHGTDGSFKSGTNQPALDYWSNYNFSEYAGNSAITELIAGSTDNYAIVGYNSTDEAGYQWWRDEAAGEIARQIIAIRQGNGDGYIHPEANTQCAANDTFWVVSHSQGATEMMYIAGNALAGSPNYNTAYTPSGGVSVNFDAAMSGLAGIFTLGGAIGGTEGADRVCNGNWLDSIINFAFLGQDCNASVEWLQTFDSYAVKSYIGSNLGAPIYVMGGYKGFPGLEGASSGLITGEDDGYINLASQMSCSGSGKRYVESDLNDYKKIFGISYGSPTYRCNDANKGTPRTYNMASVYTDHDAERNAAIKYPDYTNIEDGITCGNGRSMAGRINSCL
;
A
#
# COMPACT_ATOMS: atom_id res chain seq x y z
N MET A 1 -19.84 34.72 63.51
CA MET A 1 -19.01 34.04 62.50
C MET A 1 -18.77 32.62 62.99
N GLU A 2 -19.60 31.69 62.49
CA GLU A 2 -19.25 30.77 61.38
C GLU A 2 -18.38 29.61 61.87
N THR A 3 -18.63 28.32 61.62
CA THR A 3 -19.69 27.56 60.96
C THR A 3 -19.47 26.14 61.52
N LYS A 4 -20.36 25.61 62.38
CA LYS A 4 -20.31 24.19 62.76
C LYS A 4 -20.84 23.37 61.60
N THR A 5 -19.94 22.67 60.91
CA THR A 5 -20.26 21.69 59.87
C THR A 5 -21.08 20.54 60.46
N LYS A 6 -22.36 20.48 60.07
CA LYS A 6 -23.23 19.32 60.32
C LYS A 6 -22.69 18.14 59.52
N LYS A 7 -22.37 17.03 60.19
CA LYS A 7 -22.17 15.73 59.54
C LYS A 7 -23.51 15.29 58.93
N PRO A 8 -23.61 15.02 57.61
CA PRO A 8 -24.78 14.34 57.09
C PRO A 8 -24.74 12.86 57.50
N GLY A 9 -25.89 12.37 57.95
CA GLY A 9 -26.07 11.03 58.50
C GLY A 9 -25.83 9.91 57.48
N PHE A 10 -25.53 8.74 58.04
CA PHE A 10 -25.19 7.48 57.38
C PHE A 10 -26.31 6.87 56.49
N LEU A 11 -27.42 7.58 56.30
CA LEU A 11 -28.63 7.11 55.60
C LEU A 11 -28.81 7.65 54.17
N ALA A 12 -27.90 8.51 53.68
CA ALA A 12 -27.96 9.06 52.32
C ALA A 12 -27.12 8.26 51.28
N ARG A 13 -26.56 7.10 51.65
CA ARG A 13 -25.66 6.31 50.78
C ARG A 13 -26.30 5.09 50.11
N LEU A 14 -27.63 4.93 50.15
CA LEU A 14 -28.29 3.70 49.69
C LEU A 14 -29.19 3.84 48.45
N PHE A 15 -29.10 4.92 47.67
CA PHE A 15 -29.93 5.09 46.45
C PHE A 15 -29.15 5.49 45.19
N PHE A 16 -27.96 4.92 44.99
CA PHE A 16 -27.26 4.94 43.69
C PHE A 16 -26.73 3.57 43.27
N GLY A 17 -27.40 2.50 43.70
CA GLY A 17 -27.19 1.15 43.17
C GLY A 17 -28.41 0.76 42.34
N SER A 18 -28.18 0.37 41.08
CA SER A 18 -29.11 -0.29 40.13
C SER A 18 -29.48 0.50 38.87
N ALA A 19 -28.52 1.13 38.18
CA ALA A 19 -28.75 1.62 36.80
C ALA A 19 -27.54 1.54 35.84
N LEU A 20 -26.55 0.68 36.13
CA LEU A 20 -25.38 0.47 35.25
C LEU A 20 -25.13 -1.02 34.97
N ALA A 21 -26.20 -1.77 34.68
CA ALA A 21 -26.12 -3.15 34.21
C ALA A 21 -26.79 -3.34 32.84
N PHE A 22 -26.82 -2.28 32.04
CA PHE A 22 -26.94 -2.36 30.58
C PHE A 22 -25.74 -1.63 29.99
N GLY A 23 -24.54 -2.11 30.33
CA GLY A 23 -23.42 -1.92 29.43
C GLY A 23 -23.78 -2.70 28.18
N ALA A 24 -24.25 -1.98 27.15
CA ALA A 24 -24.16 -2.50 25.80
C ALA A 24 -22.70 -2.93 25.65
N SER A 25 -22.48 -4.23 25.51
CA SER A 25 -21.32 -4.72 24.80
C SER A 25 -21.36 -4.00 23.45
N GLN A 26 -20.63 -2.88 23.34
CA GLN A 26 -20.28 -2.34 22.05
C GLN A 26 -19.51 -3.48 21.40
N ALA A 27 -20.17 -4.20 20.48
CA ALA A 27 -19.46 -5.07 19.58
C ALA A 27 -18.36 -4.19 18.98
N ALA A 28 -17.10 -4.61 19.13
CA ALA A 28 -16.03 -3.94 18.43
C ALA A 28 -16.40 -3.97 16.93
N ALA A 29 -16.26 -2.83 16.25
CA ALA A 29 -16.45 -2.80 14.81
C ALA A 29 -15.44 -3.77 14.17
N ASP A 30 -15.89 -4.65 13.29
CA ASP A 30 -15.00 -5.51 12.50
C ASP A 30 -14.07 -4.61 11.66
N ASN A 31 -12.86 -5.07 11.34
CA ASN A 31 -12.04 -4.34 10.39
C ASN A 31 -12.57 -4.61 8.98
N CYS A 32 -12.49 -3.60 8.11
CA CYS A 32 -12.67 -3.75 6.67
C CYS A 32 -11.38 -3.33 5.97
N TYR A 33 -10.77 -4.26 5.23
CA TYR A 33 -9.59 -3.99 4.41
C TYR A 33 -9.99 -3.68 2.96
N ILE A 34 -9.84 -2.43 2.54
CA ILE A 34 -10.08 -2.00 1.16
C ILE A 34 -8.80 -2.23 0.34
N MET A 35 -8.85 -3.13 -0.63
CA MET A 35 -7.69 -3.58 -1.40
C MET A 35 -7.60 -2.85 -2.75
N VAL A 36 -6.47 -2.20 -3.01
CA VAL A 36 -6.21 -1.39 -4.21
C VAL A 36 -5.07 -2.01 -5.01
N HIS A 37 -5.39 -2.62 -6.15
CA HIS A 37 -4.43 -3.36 -6.96
C HIS A 37 -3.36 -2.47 -7.62
N GLY A 38 -2.29 -3.13 -8.06
CA GLY A 38 -1.17 -2.53 -8.77
C GLY A 38 -1.36 -2.48 -10.29
N HIS A 39 -0.24 -2.32 -10.98
CA HIS A 39 -0.14 -2.23 -12.43
C HIS A 39 -0.65 -3.49 -13.16
N GLY A 40 -0.98 -3.35 -14.45
CA GLY A 40 -1.21 -4.48 -15.36
C GLY A 40 -2.62 -5.09 -15.27
N THR A 41 -3.50 -4.49 -14.48
CA THR A 41 -4.84 -5.02 -14.21
C THR A 41 -5.92 -4.06 -14.71
N ASP A 42 -6.82 -4.53 -15.57
CA ASP A 42 -8.07 -3.83 -15.86
C ASP A 42 -9.13 -4.21 -14.81
N GLY A 43 -9.05 -3.56 -13.66
CA GLY A 43 -9.99 -3.74 -12.56
C GLY A 43 -11.34 -3.10 -12.79
N SER A 44 -11.49 -2.25 -13.82
CA SER A 44 -12.76 -1.57 -14.12
C SER A 44 -13.85 -2.54 -14.59
N PHE A 45 -13.44 -3.70 -15.08
CA PHE A 45 -14.32 -4.77 -15.51
C PHE A 45 -14.69 -5.70 -14.36
N LYS A 46 -15.99 -5.94 -14.15
CA LYS A 46 -16.50 -6.98 -13.25
C LYS A 46 -17.74 -7.63 -13.83
N SER A 47 -17.63 -8.91 -14.22
CA SER A 47 -18.74 -9.65 -14.83
C SER A 47 -18.68 -11.14 -14.50
N GLY A 48 -19.63 -11.60 -13.70
CA GLY A 48 -19.73 -13.00 -13.29
C GLY A 48 -18.45 -13.46 -12.59
N THR A 49 -17.81 -14.49 -13.15
CA THR A 49 -16.54 -15.04 -12.62
C THR A 49 -15.30 -14.31 -13.10
N ASN A 50 -15.41 -13.36 -14.03
CA ASN A 50 -14.28 -12.55 -14.48
C ASN A 50 -14.23 -11.27 -13.64
N GLN A 51 -13.32 -11.26 -12.66
CA GLN A 51 -13.18 -10.20 -11.66
C GLN A 51 -11.69 -9.85 -11.48
N PRO A 52 -11.02 -9.24 -12.48
CA PRO A 52 -9.56 -9.11 -12.52
C PRO A 52 -8.94 -8.46 -11.29
N ALA A 53 -9.58 -7.43 -10.73
CA ALA A 53 -9.10 -6.78 -9.51
C ALA A 53 -9.14 -7.68 -8.27
N LEU A 54 -10.15 -8.55 -8.16
CA LEU A 54 -10.22 -9.54 -7.07
C LEU A 54 -9.20 -10.66 -7.32
N ASP A 55 -9.17 -11.15 -8.56
CA ASP A 55 -8.25 -12.17 -9.04
C ASP A 55 -6.79 -11.77 -8.81
N TYR A 56 -6.45 -10.49 -8.92
CA TYR A 56 -5.13 -9.93 -8.62
C TYR A 56 -4.63 -10.27 -7.20
N TRP A 57 -5.53 -10.33 -6.23
CA TRP A 57 -5.19 -10.58 -4.82
C TRP A 57 -5.33 -12.04 -4.41
N SER A 58 -5.97 -12.86 -5.23
CA SER A 58 -6.23 -14.28 -4.96
C SER A 58 -5.42 -15.24 -5.84
N ASN A 59 -4.91 -14.78 -6.97
CA ASN A 59 -4.18 -15.62 -7.93
C ASN A 59 -2.67 -15.57 -7.69
N TYR A 60 -2.01 -16.63 -8.14
CA TYR A 60 -0.57 -16.81 -8.06
C TYR A 60 0.00 -17.10 -9.45
N ASN A 61 1.13 -16.49 -9.79
CA ASN A 61 1.79 -16.72 -11.08
C ASN A 61 2.69 -17.98 -11.06
N PHE A 62 3.16 -18.39 -9.87
CA PHE A 62 4.06 -19.53 -9.71
C PHE A 62 3.39 -20.70 -9.00
N SER A 63 3.58 -21.91 -9.52
CA SER A 63 2.94 -23.13 -8.98
C SER A 63 3.35 -23.45 -7.53
N GLU A 64 4.51 -22.99 -7.08
CA GLU A 64 4.96 -23.13 -5.69
C GLU A 64 4.14 -22.28 -4.70
N TYR A 65 3.42 -21.28 -5.21
CA TYR A 65 2.54 -20.39 -4.46
C TYR A 65 1.06 -20.81 -4.52
N ALA A 66 0.79 -21.95 -5.16
CA ALA A 66 -0.55 -22.47 -5.33
C ALA A 66 -1.26 -22.72 -4.01
N GLY A 67 -2.45 -22.13 -3.86
CA GLY A 67 -3.31 -22.29 -2.68
C GLY A 67 -3.08 -21.28 -1.57
N ASN A 68 -2.17 -20.30 -1.74
CA ASN A 68 -2.06 -19.15 -0.87
C ASN A 68 -2.83 -17.96 -1.45
N SER A 69 -3.53 -17.22 -0.59
CA SER A 69 -4.29 -16.02 -0.96
C SER A 69 -4.00 -14.92 0.05
N ALA A 70 -3.70 -13.72 -0.47
CA ALA A 70 -3.46 -12.55 0.36
C ALA A 70 -4.68 -12.25 1.24
N ILE A 71 -5.87 -12.31 0.63
CA ILE A 71 -7.17 -12.09 1.29
C ILE A 71 -7.37 -13.09 2.42
N THR A 72 -7.20 -14.38 2.13
CA THR A 72 -7.45 -15.44 3.11
C THR A 72 -6.52 -15.31 4.32
N GLU A 73 -5.25 -14.96 4.12
CA GLU A 73 -4.32 -14.73 5.24
C GLU A 73 -4.62 -13.42 5.97
N LEU A 74 -5.04 -12.37 5.25
CA LEU A 74 -5.40 -11.07 5.82
C LEU A 74 -6.56 -11.17 6.80
N ILE A 75 -7.60 -11.94 6.48
CA ILE A 75 -8.77 -12.12 7.35
C ILE A 75 -8.72 -13.40 8.21
N ALA A 76 -7.62 -14.17 8.13
CA ALA A 76 -7.50 -15.46 8.79
C ALA A 76 -7.78 -15.37 10.30
N GLY A 77 -8.75 -16.17 10.78
CA GLY A 77 -9.06 -16.29 12.20
C GLY A 77 -9.79 -15.09 12.81
N SER A 78 -10.35 -14.21 11.99
CA SER A 78 -11.10 -13.01 12.39
C SER A 78 -12.53 -13.02 11.81
N THR A 79 -13.34 -12.04 12.22
CA THR A 79 -14.61 -11.67 11.56
C THR A 79 -14.43 -10.48 10.62
N ASP A 80 -13.18 -10.18 10.24
CA ASP A 80 -12.86 -9.04 9.41
C ASP A 80 -13.40 -9.20 7.98
N ASN A 81 -13.75 -8.06 7.40
CA ASN A 81 -14.26 -7.89 6.06
C ASN A 81 -13.17 -7.37 5.13
N TYR A 82 -13.43 -7.44 3.83
CA TYR A 82 -12.60 -6.79 2.83
C TYR A 82 -13.46 -6.23 1.70
N ALA A 83 -12.85 -5.38 0.88
CA ALA A 83 -13.48 -4.84 -0.31
C ALA A 83 -12.41 -4.63 -1.38
N ILE A 84 -12.79 -4.73 -2.65
CA ILE A 84 -11.89 -4.59 -3.79
C ILE A 84 -12.16 -3.28 -4.52
N VAL A 85 -11.11 -2.51 -4.77
CA VAL A 85 -11.15 -1.36 -5.68
C VAL A 85 -10.61 -1.78 -7.03
N GLY A 86 -11.39 -1.56 -8.08
CA GLY A 86 -11.02 -1.91 -9.45
C GLY A 86 -10.98 -0.70 -10.36
N TYR A 87 -9.79 -0.34 -10.85
CA TYR A 87 -9.56 0.71 -11.83
C TYR A 87 -8.73 0.16 -13.00
N ASN A 88 -8.67 0.87 -14.12
CA ASN A 88 -7.85 0.40 -15.23
C ASN A 88 -6.40 0.88 -15.07
N SER A 89 -5.50 -0.06 -14.85
CA SER A 89 -4.06 0.14 -14.64
C SER A 89 -3.19 -0.55 -15.70
N THR A 90 -3.78 -0.97 -16.83
CA THR A 90 -3.01 -1.64 -17.89
C THR A 90 -2.15 -0.66 -18.67
N ASP A 91 -1.16 -1.21 -19.38
CA ASP A 91 -0.30 -0.46 -20.29
C ASP A 91 -1.06 0.30 -21.37
N GLU A 92 -2.14 -0.28 -21.89
CA GLU A 92 -2.96 0.34 -22.91
C GLU A 92 -3.74 1.54 -22.37
N ALA A 93 -4.11 1.51 -21.08
CA ALA A 93 -4.78 2.62 -20.43
C ALA A 93 -3.80 3.77 -20.15
N GLY A 94 -2.60 3.46 -19.67
CA GLY A 94 -1.49 4.41 -19.51
C GLY A 94 -1.81 5.62 -18.63
N TYR A 95 -2.77 5.48 -17.71
CA TYR A 95 -3.20 6.57 -16.84
C TYR A 95 -2.15 6.90 -15.79
N GLN A 96 -1.83 8.18 -15.66
CA GLN A 96 -1.03 8.67 -14.54
C GLN A 96 -1.74 8.44 -13.21
N TRP A 97 -0.97 8.24 -12.14
CA TRP A 97 -1.51 8.04 -10.78
C TRP A 97 -2.39 9.19 -10.27
N TRP A 98 -2.38 10.37 -10.89
CA TRP A 98 -3.24 11.51 -10.55
C TRP A 98 -4.52 11.64 -11.41
N ARG A 99 -4.75 10.71 -12.33
CA ARG A 99 -5.88 10.77 -13.26
C ARG A 99 -7.21 10.52 -12.58
N ASP A 100 -8.27 11.14 -13.09
CA ASP A 100 -9.62 10.87 -12.61
C ASP A 100 -10.04 9.41 -12.92
N GLU A 101 -9.52 8.85 -14.00
CA GLU A 101 -9.70 7.44 -14.36
C GLU A 101 -8.95 6.46 -13.43
N ALA A 102 -7.99 6.95 -12.64
CA ALA A 102 -7.22 6.17 -11.66
C ALA A 102 -7.53 6.62 -10.23
N ALA A 103 -6.82 7.63 -9.70
CA ALA A 103 -7.06 8.15 -8.35
C ALA A 103 -8.50 8.63 -8.11
N GLY A 104 -9.13 9.21 -9.14
CA GLY A 104 -10.53 9.63 -9.06
C GLY A 104 -11.49 8.47 -8.85
N GLU A 105 -11.33 7.41 -9.63
CA GLU A 105 -12.08 6.17 -9.55
C GLU A 105 -11.88 5.48 -8.20
N ILE A 106 -10.63 5.32 -7.77
CA ILE A 106 -10.27 4.73 -6.47
C ILE A 106 -10.98 5.48 -5.33
N ALA A 107 -10.90 6.81 -5.32
CA ALA A 107 -11.53 7.62 -4.27
C ALA A 107 -13.06 7.47 -4.24
N ARG A 108 -13.71 7.44 -5.41
CA ARG A 108 -15.16 7.23 -5.52
C ARG A 108 -15.59 5.86 -5.00
N GLN A 109 -14.82 4.81 -5.28
CA GLN A 109 -15.10 3.46 -4.77
C GLN A 109 -14.87 3.35 -3.26
N ILE A 110 -13.78 3.90 -2.72
CA ILE A 110 -13.53 3.93 -1.26
C ILE A 110 -14.71 4.58 -0.54
N ILE A 111 -15.22 5.72 -1.03
CA ILE A 111 -16.37 6.40 -0.44
C ILE A 111 -17.61 5.49 -0.46
N ALA A 112 -17.89 4.83 -1.59
CA ALA A 112 -19.05 3.96 -1.72
C ALA A 112 -18.98 2.75 -0.78
N ILE A 113 -17.82 2.10 -0.71
CA ILE A 113 -17.56 0.96 0.19
C ILE A 113 -17.79 1.38 1.64
N ARG A 114 -17.23 2.53 2.05
CA ARG A 114 -17.36 3.05 3.42
C ARG A 114 -18.77 3.46 3.82
N GLN A 115 -19.64 3.67 2.84
CA GLN A 115 -21.07 3.89 3.06
C GLN A 115 -21.87 2.59 3.17
N GLY A 116 -21.21 1.42 3.08
CA GLY A 116 -21.85 0.11 3.12
C GLY A 116 -22.54 -0.27 1.81
N ASN A 117 -22.21 0.39 0.69
CA ASN A 117 -22.77 0.05 -0.62
C ASN A 117 -22.12 -1.21 -1.23
N GLY A 118 -21.07 -1.74 -0.58
CA GLY A 118 -20.24 -2.82 -1.10
C GLY A 118 -19.33 -2.38 -2.23
N ASP A 119 -18.52 -3.32 -2.72
CA ASP A 119 -17.60 -3.13 -3.86
C ASP A 119 -18.15 -3.68 -5.19
N GLY A 120 -19.24 -4.45 -5.13
CA GLY A 120 -19.87 -5.10 -6.28
C GLY A 120 -19.12 -6.33 -6.80
N TYR A 121 -18.17 -6.88 -6.03
CA TYR A 121 -17.49 -8.13 -6.31
C TYR A 121 -18.20 -9.31 -5.63
N ILE A 122 -18.07 -10.50 -6.21
CA ILE A 122 -18.58 -11.75 -5.63
C ILE A 122 -17.44 -12.38 -4.83
N HIS A 123 -17.51 -12.25 -3.51
CA HIS A 123 -16.50 -12.76 -2.60
C HIS A 123 -16.57 -14.29 -2.51
N PRO A 124 -15.43 -15.00 -2.64
CA PRO A 124 -15.35 -16.43 -2.38
C PRO A 124 -15.65 -16.76 -0.90
N GLU A 125 -15.20 -15.91 0.01
CA GLU A 125 -15.44 -16.01 1.44
C GLU A 125 -16.83 -15.49 1.81
N ALA A 126 -17.56 -16.26 2.62
CA ALA A 126 -18.92 -15.91 3.00
C ALA A 126 -18.95 -14.78 4.04
N ASN A 127 -19.86 -13.82 3.83
CA ASN A 127 -20.14 -12.71 4.76
C ASN A 127 -18.96 -11.77 5.04
N THR A 128 -18.14 -11.48 4.03
CA THR A 128 -16.93 -10.63 4.16
C THR A 128 -17.10 -9.23 3.54
N GLN A 129 -18.32 -8.84 3.18
CA GLN A 129 -18.60 -7.52 2.61
C GLN A 129 -18.59 -6.44 3.70
N CYS A 130 -17.91 -5.33 3.42
CA CYS A 130 -17.76 -4.27 4.41
C CYS A 130 -19.08 -3.55 4.73
N ALA A 131 -19.31 -3.31 6.01
CA ALA A 131 -20.44 -2.55 6.51
C ALA A 131 -20.03 -1.11 6.87
N ALA A 132 -20.97 -0.17 6.79
CA ALA A 132 -20.69 1.26 7.03
C ALA A 132 -20.14 1.57 8.44
N ASN A 133 -20.32 0.67 9.40
CA ASN A 133 -19.86 0.80 10.77
C ASN A 133 -18.54 0.07 11.06
N ASP A 134 -17.87 -0.47 10.04
CA ASP A 134 -16.57 -1.13 10.18
C ASP A 134 -15.45 -0.12 10.45
N THR A 135 -14.31 -0.62 10.96
CA THR A 135 -13.06 0.13 11.01
C THR A 135 -12.32 -0.05 9.69
N PHE A 136 -12.17 1.03 8.92
CA PHE A 136 -11.64 0.94 7.57
C PHE A 136 -10.12 1.12 7.50
N TRP A 137 -9.49 0.19 6.81
CA TRP A 137 -8.08 0.20 6.41
C TRP A 137 -7.99 0.11 4.90
N VAL A 138 -6.90 0.61 4.32
CA VAL A 138 -6.57 0.37 2.91
C VAL A 138 -5.33 -0.51 2.85
N VAL A 139 -5.31 -1.48 1.95
CA VAL A 139 -4.13 -2.26 1.58
C VAL A 139 -3.88 -2.03 0.10
N SER A 140 -2.75 -1.44 -0.25
CA SER A 140 -2.39 -1.07 -1.61
C SER A 140 -1.10 -1.75 -2.03
N HIS A 141 -0.98 -2.09 -3.31
CA HIS A 141 0.18 -2.80 -3.83
C HIS A 141 0.73 -2.14 -5.10
N SER A 142 2.05 -2.23 -5.31
CA SER A 142 2.72 -1.78 -6.55
C SER A 142 2.30 -0.35 -6.92
N GLN A 143 1.79 -0.12 -8.13
CA GLN A 143 1.29 1.15 -8.61
C GLN A 143 0.29 1.74 -7.61
N GLY A 144 -0.69 0.96 -7.14
CA GLY A 144 -1.75 1.36 -6.21
C GLY A 144 -1.29 2.13 -4.97
N ALA A 145 -0.07 1.87 -4.47
CA ALA A 145 0.51 2.64 -3.37
C ALA A 145 0.80 4.10 -3.75
N THR A 146 1.18 4.33 -5.00
CA THR A 146 1.42 5.64 -5.61
C THR A 146 0.11 6.42 -5.71
N GLU A 147 -0.98 5.82 -6.19
CA GLU A 147 -2.31 6.44 -6.18
C GLU A 147 -2.74 6.77 -4.74
N MET A 148 -2.58 5.85 -3.80
CA MET A 148 -2.97 6.09 -2.41
C MET A 148 -2.16 7.21 -1.75
N MET A 149 -0.87 7.33 -2.05
CA MET A 149 -0.04 8.46 -1.59
C MET A 149 -0.55 9.79 -2.17
N TYR A 150 -0.89 9.83 -3.46
CA TYR A 150 -1.44 11.03 -4.08
C TYR A 150 -2.80 11.43 -3.47
N ILE A 151 -3.71 10.47 -3.32
CA ILE A 151 -5.05 10.69 -2.75
C ILE A 151 -4.90 11.20 -1.31
N ALA A 152 -4.09 10.52 -0.48
CA ALA A 152 -3.86 10.92 0.90
C ALA A 152 -3.18 12.29 1.02
N GLY A 153 -2.22 12.58 0.13
CA GLY A 153 -1.50 13.85 0.09
C GLY A 153 -2.36 15.04 -0.35
N ASN A 154 -3.47 14.78 -1.03
CA ASN A 154 -4.40 15.81 -1.53
C ASN A 154 -5.79 15.76 -0.89
N ALA A 155 -5.95 15.02 0.20
CA ALA A 155 -7.19 14.94 0.97
C ALA A 155 -7.35 16.08 2.01
N LEU A 156 -6.34 16.93 2.20
CA LEU A 156 -6.38 18.00 3.20
C LEU A 156 -6.41 19.39 2.58
N ALA A 157 -7.21 20.28 3.15
CA ALA A 157 -7.28 21.66 2.70
C ALA A 157 -5.91 22.33 2.78
N GLY A 158 -5.47 22.95 1.68
CA GLY A 158 -4.15 23.56 1.55
C GLY A 158 -3.10 22.68 0.87
N SER A 159 -3.41 21.41 0.58
CA SER A 159 -2.58 20.58 -0.30
C SER A 159 -2.52 21.15 -1.73
N PRO A 160 -1.43 20.93 -2.48
CA PRO A 160 -1.23 21.51 -3.81
C PRO A 160 -2.37 21.22 -4.80
N ASN A 161 -2.95 20.02 -4.73
CA ASN A 161 -4.04 19.57 -5.59
C ASN A 161 -5.25 19.12 -4.74
N TYR A 162 -5.56 19.86 -3.66
CA TYR A 162 -6.65 19.50 -2.75
C TYR A 162 -7.92 19.09 -3.50
N ASN A 163 -8.41 17.87 -3.25
CA ASN A 163 -9.62 17.31 -3.86
C ASN A 163 -9.67 17.45 -5.39
N THR A 164 -8.53 17.28 -6.05
CA THR A 164 -8.41 17.47 -7.51
C THR A 164 -7.72 16.26 -8.13
N ALA A 165 -8.39 15.60 -9.08
CA ALA A 165 -7.77 14.71 -10.05
C ALA A 165 -7.70 15.40 -11.42
N TYR A 166 -7.11 14.77 -12.44
CA TYR A 166 -7.01 15.38 -13.77
C TYR A 166 -7.57 14.51 -14.87
N THR A 167 -8.18 15.18 -15.85
CA THR A 167 -8.56 14.64 -17.16
C THR A 167 -7.69 15.30 -18.23
N PRO A 168 -7.75 14.88 -19.51
CA PRO A 168 -7.06 15.58 -20.59
C PRO A 168 -7.47 17.05 -20.75
N SER A 169 -8.67 17.41 -20.26
CA SER A 169 -9.23 18.76 -20.33
C SER A 169 -8.86 19.65 -19.13
N GLY A 170 -8.17 19.11 -18.13
CA GLY A 170 -7.76 19.83 -16.92
C GLY A 170 -8.23 19.17 -15.62
N GLY A 171 -8.07 19.90 -14.52
CA GLY A 171 -8.43 19.44 -13.18
C GLY A 171 -9.93 19.27 -12.99
N VAL A 172 -10.32 18.20 -12.30
CA VAL A 172 -11.70 17.86 -11.92
C VAL A 172 -11.80 17.63 -10.42
N SER A 173 -12.92 18.01 -9.83
CA SER A 173 -13.14 17.88 -8.38
C SER A 173 -13.41 16.42 -8.02
N VAL A 174 -12.59 15.86 -7.13
CA VAL A 174 -12.77 14.53 -6.55
C VAL A 174 -12.65 14.64 -5.03
N ASN A 175 -13.55 14.01 -4.29
CA ASN A 175 -13.61 14.15 -2.83
C ASN A 175 -12.60 13.23 -2.10
N PHE A 176 -11.31 13.47 -2.27
CA PHE A 176 -10.23 12.75 -1.57
C PHE A 176 -10.34 12.87 -0.05
N ASP A 177 -10.78 14.03 0.47
CA ASP A 177 -11.08 14.22 1.89
C ASP A 177 -12.07 13.17 2.40
N ALA A 178 -13.23 13.03 1.75
CA ALA A 178 -14.21 12.02 2.16
C ALA A 178 -13.68 10.58 2.00
N ALA A 179 -12.86 10.31 0.99
CA ALA A 179 -12.26 8.99 0.83
C ALA A 179 -11.35 8.65 2.04
N MET A 180 -10.53 9.60 2.49
CA MET A 180 -9.47 9.38 3.49
C MET A 180 -9.92 9.63 4.92
N SER A 181 -10.87 10.53 5.14
CA SER A 181 -11.29 10.98 6.46
C SER A 181 -11.88 9.82 7.27
N GLY A 182 -11.26 9.50 8.40
CA GLY A 182 -11.70 8.40 9.27
C GLY A 182 -11.16 7.01 8.90
N LEU A 183 -10.29 6.89 7.90
CA LEU A 183 -9.47 5.68 7.73
C LEU A 183 -8.50 5.54 8.91
N ALA A 184 -8.37 4.32 9.43
CA ALA A 184 -7.43 4.01 10.49
C ALA A 184 -5.98 3.98 9.98
N GLY A 185 -5.78 3.59 8.72
CA GLY A 185 -4.50 3.63 8.03
C GLY A 185 -4.53 3.06 6.62
N ILE A 186 -3.44 3.29 5.91
CA ILE A 186 -3.17 2.76 4.58
C ILE A 186 -1.88 1.96 4.67
N PHE A 187 -1.93 0.66 4.40
CA PHE A 187 -0.75 -0.17 4.19
C PHE A 187 -0.35 -0.15 2.71
N THR A 188 0.93 0.09 2.44
CA THR A 188 1.49 -0.06 1.09
C THR A 188 2.41 -1.27 1.07
N LEU A 189 2.29 -2.12 0.06
CA LEU A 189 3.10 -3.31 -0.18
C LEU A 189 3.82 -3.13 -1.52
N GLY A 190 5.15 -3.26 -1.58
CA GLY A 190 5.85 -3.22 -2.88
C GLY A 190 5.70 -1.90 -3.66
N GLY A 191 5.26 -0.81 -3.05
CA GLY A 191 4.85 0.38 -3.78
C GLY A 191 5.98 1.36 -4.12
N ALA A 192 6.12 1.83 -5.36
CA ALA A 192 7.19 2.75 -5.76
C ALA A 192 6.96 4.23 -5.37
N ILE A 193 6.61 4.52 -4.11
CA ILE A 193 6.27 5.89 -3.65
C ILE A 193 7.43 6.90 -3.78
N GLY A 194 8.67 6.42 -3.77
CA GLY A 194 9.89 7.21 -4.01
C GLY A 194 10.33 7.26 -5.48
N GLY A 195 9.64 6.50 -6.35
CA GLY A 195 10.11 6.10 -7.68
C GLY A 195 11.26 5.10 -7.62
N THR A 196 11.53 4.40 -8.72
CA THR A 196 12.58 3.39 -8.82
C THR A 196 13.57 3.62 -9.95
N GLU A 197 14.85 3.34 -9.68
CA GLU A 197 15.93 3.43 -10.67
C GLU A 197 15.81 2.38 -11.78
N GLY A 198 15.06 1.30 -11.55
CA GLY A 198 14.76 0.33 -12.59
C GLY A 198 14.02 0.99 -13.76
N ALA A 199 12.98 1.75 -13.45
CA ALA A 199 12.24 2.55 -14.43
C ALA A 199 13.12 3.64 -15.06
N ASP A 200 13.99 4.29 -14.27
CA ASP A 200 14.93 5.28 -14.83
C ASP A 200 15.86 4.67 -15.89
N ARG A 201 16.30 3.42 -15.73
CA ARG A 201 17.14 2.69 -16.70
C ARG A 201 16.37 2.17 -17.91
N VAL A 202 15.11 1.80 -17.75
CA VAL A 202 14.26 1.43 -18.90
C VAL A 202 13.97 2.65 -19.75
N CYS A 203 13.64 3.77 -19.12
CA CYS A 203 13.23 4.99 -19.80
C CYS A 203 14.37 5.89 -20.26
N ASN A 204 15.48 5.93 -19.54
CA ASN A 204 16.61 6.84 -19.81
C ASN A 204 17.97 6.13 -19.88
N GLY A 205 17.98 4.79 -19.90
CA GLY A 205 19.20 4.00 -19.97
C GLY A 205 19.93 4.14 -21.30
N ASN A 206 21.19 3.72 -21.30
CA ASN A 206 22.00 3.68 -22.51
C ASN A 206 21.80 2.34 -23.27
N TRP A 207 22.47 2.19 -24.41
CA TRP A 207 22.33 0.99 -25.26
C TRP A 207 22.67 -0.34 -24.55
N LEU A 208 23.52 -0.32 -23.52
CA LEU A 208 23.81 -1.50 -22.69
C LEU A 208 22.61 -1.84 -21.81
N ASP A 209 21.94 -0.84 -21.24
CA ASP A 209 20.70 -1.00 -20.48
C ASP A 209 19.58 -1.56 -21.39
N SER A 210 19.48 -1.11 -22.64
CA SER A 210 18.50 -1.67 -23.60
C SER A 210 18.70 -3.16 -23.89
N ILE A 211 19.95 -3.64 -23.98
CA ILE A 211 20.25 -5.07 -24.17
C ILE A 211 19.88 -5.88 -22.92
N ILE A 212 20.09 -5.31 -21.72
CA ILE A 212 19.76 -5.97 -20.45
C ILE A 212 18.24 -6.01 -20.25
N ASN A 213 17.54 -4.91 -20.53
CA ASN A 213 16.09 -4.85 -20.48
C ASN A 213 15.50 -5.88 -21.44
N PHE A 214 16.01 -5.94 -22.67
CA PHE A 214 15.59 -6.96 -23.64
C PHE A 214 15.92 -8.40 -23.21
N ALA A 215 17.09 -8.64 -22.62
CA ALA A 215 17.56 -9.99 -22.29
C ALA A 215 17.03 -10.57 -20.97
N PHE A 216 16.63 -9.73 -20.01
CA PHE A 216 16.23 -10.16 -18.66
C PHE A 216 14.84 -9.68 -18.23
N LEU A 217 14.26 -8.70 -18.92
CA LEU A 217 13.07 -7.98 -18.44
C LEU A 217 11.96 -7.87 -19.50
N GLY A 218 12.26 -7.97 -20.79
CA GLY A 218 11.28 -8.02 -21.89
C GLY A 218 10.43 -6.75 -22.07
N GLN A 219 10.84 -5.61 -21.50
CA GLN A 219 9.99 -4.43 -21.32
C GLN A 219 10.60 -3.18 -21.96
N ASP A 220 9.75 -2.39 -22.62
CA ASP A 220 10.05 -1.07 -23.17
C ASP A 220 9.56 0.03 -22.21
N CYS A 221 10.08 1.26 -22.30
CA CYS A 221 9.52 2.38 -21.55
C CYS A 221 8.15 2.76 -22.11
N ASN A 222 7.11 2.12 -21.59
CA ASN A 222 5.72 2.47 -21.83
C ASN A 222 5.26 3.54 -20.81
N ALA A 223 4.03 4.03 -20.96
CA ALA A 223 3.48 5.04 -20.06
C ALA A 223 3.49 4.55 -18.60
N SER A 224 3.16 3.29 -18.34
CA SER A 224 3.11 2.72 -16.99
C SER A 224 4.46 2.72 -16.28
N VAL A 225 5.51 2.26 -16.96
CA VAL A 225 6.89 2.27 -16.46
C VAL A 225 7.38 3.71 -16.29
N GLU A 226 6.96 4.65 -17.16
CA GLU A 226 7.32 6.07 -17.05
C GLU A 226 6.92 6.66 -15.69
N TRP A 227 5.75 6.31 -15.16
CA TRP A 227 5.24 6.84 -13.89
C TRP A 227 5.89 6.23 -12.65
N LEU A 228 6.73 5.21 -12.80
CA LEU A 228 7.49 4.59 -11.72
C LEU A 228 8.89 5.22 -11.56
N GLN A 229 9.28 6.17 -12.40
CA GLN A 229 10.60 6.80 -12.36
C GLN A 229 10.84 7.68 -11.12
N THR A 230 12.11 7.96 -10.81
CA THR A 230 12.52 8.70 -9.61
C THR A 230 12.41 10.22 -9.73
N PHE A 231 12.14 10.76 -10.93
CA PHE A 231 12.01 12.20 -11.13
C PHE A 231 10.77 12.75 -10.43
N ASP A 232 10.87 13.97 -9.92
CA ASP A 232 9.78 14.66 -9.18
C ASP A 232 8.51 14.84 -10.03
N SER A 233 8.62 14.81 -11.35
CA SER A 233 7.50 14.85 -12.29
C SER A 233 6.70 13.54 -12.34
N TYR A 234 7.30 12.44 -11.88
CA TYR A 234 6.76 11.08 -12.00
C TYR A 234 6.51 10.44 -10.63
N ALA A 235 7.33 10.74 -9.61
CA ALA A 235 7.18 10.18 -8.28
C ALA A 235 6.29 11.03 -7.35
N VAL A 236 5.55 10.37 -6.47
CA VAL A 236 4.74 10.97 -5.39
C VAL A 236 5.55 11.37 -4.15
N LYS A 237 6.88 11.35 -4.23
CA LYS A 237 7.78 11.62 -3.11
C LYS A 237 7.61 12.99 -2.46
N SER A 238 7.01 13.95 -3.15
CA SER A 238 6.69 15.27 -2.60
C SER A 238 5.63 15.22 -1.48
N TYR A 239 4.84 14.14 -1.40
CA TYR A 239 3.88 13.93 -0.32
C TYR A 239 4.48 13.18 0.88
N ILE A 240 5.66 12.57 0.73
CA ILE A 240 6.37 11.90 1.82
C ILE A 240 6.78 12.94 2.86
N GLY A 241 6.36 12.72 4.11
CA GLY A 241 6.55 13.71 5.17
C GLY A 241 5.69 14.97 5.03
N SER A 242 4.62 14.93 4.23
CA SER A 242 3.57 15.95 4.25
C SER A 242 2.44 15.56 5.23
N ASN A 243 1.54 16.50 5.51
CA ASN A 243 0.29 16.16 6.19
C ASN A 243 -0.58 15.34 5.23
N LEU A 244 -0.87 14.11 5.62
CA LEU A 244 -1.73 13.20 4.86
C LEU A 244 -3.12 13.10 5.48
N GLY A 245 -4.15 12.87 4.66
CA GLY A 245 -5.53 12.63 5.11
C GLY A 245 -5.66 11.41 6.02
N ALA A 246 -4.88 10.36 5.73
CA ALA A 246 -4.77 9.13 6.51
C ALA A 246 -3.28 8.78 6.76
N PRO A 247 -2.93 8.07 7.85
CA PRO A 247 -1.56 7.62 8.05
C PRO A 247 -1.20 6.53 7.04
N ILE A 248 -0.01 6.62 6.44
CA ILE A 248 0.51 5.60 5.52
C ILE A 248 1.60 4.79 6.21
N TYR A 249 1.44 3.49 6.14
CA TYR A 249 2.28 2.46 6.70
C TYR A 249 2.96 1.71 5.55
N VAL A 250 4.23 2.02 5.35
CA VAL A 250 5.01 1.37 4.32
C VAL A 250 5.55 0.06 4.84
N MET A 251 5.17 -0.99 4.14
CA MET A 251 5.75 -2.32 4.23
C MET A 251 6.42 -2.59 2.89
N GLY A 252 7.59 -3.19 2.93
CA GLY A 252 8.29 -3.46 1.69
C GLY A 252 9.12 -4.71 1.72
N GLY A 253 9.72 -5.02 0.60
CA GLY A 253 10.67 -6.10 0.53
C GLY A 253 11.45 -6.05 -0.76
N TYR A 254 12.46 -6.91 -0.80
CA TYR A 254 13.52 -6.98 -1.80
C TYR A 254 14.77 -6.13 -1.57
N LYS A 255 15.83 -6.79 -1.10
CA LYS A 255 17.08 -6.16 -0.70
C LYS A 255 17.85 -5.55 -1.88
N GLY A 256 17.72 -5.98 -3.15
CA GLY A 256 18.59 -5.47 -4.22
C GLY A 256 18.21 -5.72 -5.68
N PHE A 257 18.38 -4.69 -6.50
CA PHE A 257 18.07 -4.65 -7.93
C PHE A 257 19.26 -5.09 -8.82
N PRO A 258 19.05 -5.88 -9.89
CA PRO A 258 18.13 -7.02 -10.03
C PRO A 258 18.89 -8.33 -9.72
N GLY A 259 18.60 -9.02 -8.61
CA GLY A 259 19.19 -10.36 -8.38
C GLY A 259 18.77 -11.37 -9.45
N LEU A 260 19.40 -12.55 -9.50
CA LEU A 260 18.97 -13.67 -10.36
C LEU A 260 17.47 -14.04 -10.18
N GLU A 261 16.90 -13.71 -9.02
CA GLU A 261 15.48 -13.87 -8.65
C GLU A 261 14.60 -12.66 -9.06
N GLY A 262 15.19 -11.48 -9.31
CA GLY A 262 14.49 -10.31 -9.88
C GLY A 262 14.37 -10.38 -11.41
N ALA A 263 15.22 -11.18 -12.06
CA ALA A 263 15.04 -11.55 -13.46
C ALA A 263 13.82 -12.48 -13.65
N SER A 264 13.47 -13.31 -12.65
CA SER A 264 12.23 -14.09 -12.70
C SER A 264 10.97 -13.24 -12.48
N SER A 265 11.04 -12.12 -11.76
CA SER A 265 9.91 -11.19 -11.63
C SER A 265 9.70 -10.31 -12.86
N GLY A 266 10.77 -9.92 -13.56
CA GLY A 266 10.67 -9.23 -14.87
C GLY A 266 10.21 -10.13 -16.02
N LEU A 267 10.21 -11.46 -15.84
CA LEU A 267 9.65 -12.43 -16.79
C LEU A 267 8.16 -12.73 -16.52
N ILE A 268 7.56 -12.10 -15.50
CA ILE A 268 6.12 -12.19 -15.23
C ILE A 268 5.43 -11.20 -16.19
N THR A 269 4.75 -11.73 -17.19
CA THR A 269 3.84 -10.93 -18.02
C THR A 269 2.76 -10.34 -17.14
N GLY A 270 2.74 -9.00 -16.98
CA GLY A 270 1.65 -8.27 -16.34
C GLY A 270 1.96 -7.61 -14.99
N GLU A 271 3.16 -7.77 -14.41
CA GLU A 271 3.54 -7.08 -13.17
C GLU A 271 4.92 -6.44 -13.32
N ASP A 272 4.94 -5.16 -13.71
CA ASP A 272 6.13 -4.32 -13.94
C ASP A 272 7.02 -4.09 -12.69
N ASP A 273 6.88 -4.92 -11.65
CA ASP A 273 7.46 -4.69 -10.32
C ASP A 273 8.90 -5.20 -10.18
N GLY A 274 9.44 -5.86 -11.21
CA GLY A 274 10.87 -6.20 -11.29
C GLY A 274 11.81 -5.00 -11.21
N TYR A 275 11.26 -3.79 -11.30
CA TYR A 275 11.98 -2.53 -11.13
C TYR A 275 12.05 -2.04 -9.70
N ILE A 276 11.17 -2.47 -8.80
CA ILE A 276 11.01 -1.86 -7.46
C ILE A 276 12.05 -2.42 -6.49
N ASN A 277 12.79 -1.55 -5.81
CA ASN A 277 13.75 -1.93 -4.78
C ASN A 277 13.21 -1.54 -3.40
N LEU A 278 13.71 -2.15 -2.31
CA LEU A 278 13.29 -1.76 -0.95
C LEU A 278 13.44 -0.25 -0.69
N ALA A 279 14.39 0.38 -1.36
CA ALA A 279 14.63 1.81 -1.30
C ALA A 279 13.47 2.67 -1.83
N SER A 280 12.90 2.32 -2.97
CA SER A 280 11.80 3.03 -3.65
C SER A 280 10.49 2.91 -2.89
N GLN A 281 10.39 1.90 -2.02
CA GLN A 281 9.19 1.63 -1.23
C GLN A 281 9.13 2.48 0.03
N MET A 282 10.27 2.80 0.61
CA MET A 282 10.34 3.34 1.97
C MET A 282 10.07 4.85 2.05
N SER A 283 9.39 5.28 3.12
CA SER A 283 9.14 6.70 3.41
C SER A 283 10.39 7.36 3.97
N CYS A 284 11.27 7.80 3.08
CA CYS A 284 12.53 8.42 3.44
C CYS A 284 12.70 9.76 2.73
N SER A 285 13.02 10.82 3.48
CA SER A 285 13.39 12.12 2.93
C SER A 285 14.77 12.03 2.26
N GLY A 286 14.79 12.09 0.93
CA GLY A 286 16.00 12.00 0.15
C GLY A 286 15.72 11.76 -1.33
N SER A 287 16.77 11.87 -2.14
CA SER A 287 16.73 11.61 -3.58
C SER A 287 16.24 10.18 -3.87
N GLY A 288 15.18 10.05 -4.68
CA GLY A 288 14.78 8.76 -5.29
C GLY A 288 15.88 8.18 -6.18
N LYS A 289 16.84 9.00 -6.65
CA LYS A 289 18.08 8.53 -7.28
C LYS A 289 19.03 8.08 -6.17
N ARG A 290 19.18 6.77 -6.01
CA ARG A 290 20.16 6.15 -5.12
C ARG A 290 21.21 5.49 -5.99
N TYR A 291 22.21 6.29 -6.39
CA TYR A 291 23.26 5.84 -7.28
C TYR A 291 23.77 4.48 -6.82
N VAL A 292 23.47 3.47 -7.63
CA VAL A 292 23.79 2.07 -7.34
C VAL A 292 25.20 1.98 -6.76
N GLU A 293 26.21 2.60 -7.38
CA GLU A 293 27.59 2.44 -6.89
C GLU A 293 28.00 3.23 -5.63
N SER A 294 27.21 4.19 -5.11
CA SER A 294 27.66 5.07 -4.00
C SER A 294 27.26 4.62 -2.61
N ASP A 295 26.26 3.74 -2.47
CA ASP A 295 25.70 3.39 -1.16
C ASP A 295 25.59 1.88 -0.96
N LEU A 296 26.65 1.13 -1.31
CA LEU A 296 26.78 -0.26 -0.89
C LEU A 296 28.16 -0.79 -0.57
N ASN A 297 28.24 -1.45 0.59
CA ASN A 297 29.24 -2.50 0.79
C ASN A 297 28.85 -3.73 -0.05
N ASP A 298 29.71 -3.99 -1.04
CA ASP A 298 29.83 -5.14 -1.93
C ASP A 298 28.68 -5.39 -2.94
N TYR A 299 28.87 -4.84 -4.15
CA TYR A 299 28.24 -5.33 -5.37
C TYR A 299 28.98 -6.53 -5.94
N LYS A 300 28.24 -7.56 -6.41
CA LYS A 300 28.77 -8.49 -7.41
C LYS A 300 28.55 -7.88 -8.78
N LYS A 301 29.57 -7.84 -9.63
CA LYS A 301 29.41 -7.38 -11.01
C LYS A 301 29.17 -8.58 -11.93
N ILE A 302 28.09 -8.55 -12.71
CA ILE A 302 27.88 -9.47 -13.84
C ILE A 302 27.90 -8.61 -15.10
N PHE A 303 28.78 -8.92 -16.05
CA PHE A 303 28.99 -8.13 -17.29
C PHE A 303 29.21 -6.61 -17.07
N GLY A 304 29.82 -6.23 -15.94
CA GLY A 304 30.13 -4.81 -15.64
C GLY A 304 28.98 -4.03 -14.98
N ILE A 305 27.80 -4.64 -14.85
CA ILE A 305 26.65 -4.07 -14.15
C ILE A 305 26.74 -4.50 -12.69
N SER A 306 26.47 -3.57 -11.78
CA SER A 306 26.53 -3.77 -10.33
C SER A 306 25.23 -4.42 -9.82
N TYR A 307 25.32 -5.62 -9.21
CA TYR A 307 24.23 -6.38 -8.57
C TYR A 307 24.41 -6.44 -7.05
N GLY A 308 23.48 -5.91 -6.27
CA GLY A 308 23.71 -5.73 -4.83
C GLY A 308 22.56 -5.09 -4.08
N SER A 309 22.66 -5.17 -2.76
CA SER A 309 21.59 -4.93 -1.80
C SER A 309 21.59 -3.57 -1.03
N PRO A 310 21.06 -2.42 -1.52
CA PRO A 310 21.18 -1.03 -0.98
C PRO A 310 21.49 -0.84 0.52
N THR A 311 22.53 -0.06 0.84
CA THR A 311 22.86 0.40 2.20
C THR A 311 22.37 1.81 2.35
N TYR A 312 21.08 1.99 2.09
CA TYR A 312 20.39 3.17 2.55
C TYR A 312 19.73 2.84 3.89
N ARG A 313 20.15 3.54 4.95
CA ARG A 313 19.41 3.52 6.20
C ARG A 313 18.35 4.62 6.16
N CYS A 314 17.11 4.20 6.06
CA CYS A 314 15.96 5.06 6.36
C CYS A 314 15.88 5.27 7.88
N ASN A 315 16.83 6.04 8.41
CA ASN A 315 16.88 6.38 9.83
C ASN A 315 16.00 7.62 10.10
N ASP A 316 15.68 7.87 11.37
CA ASP A 316 14.72 8.91 11.77
C ASP A 316 15.07 10.32 11.27
N ALA A 317 16.35 10.62 11.12
CA ALA A 317 16.82 11.91 10.58
C ALA A 317 16.43 12.10 9.10
N ASN A 318 16.07 11.01 8.41
CA ASN A 318 15.73 10.99 6.99
C ASN A 318 14.41 10.24 6.72
N LYS A 319 13.49 10.10 7.69
CA LYS A 319 12.14 9.54 7.46
C LYS A 319 11.16 10.64 7.06
N GLY A 320 10.22 10.33 6.18
CA GLY A 320 9.10 11.23 5.91
C GLY A 320 8.19 11.34 7.13
N THR A 321 8.12 12.48 7.78
CA THR A 321 7.14 12.77 8.86
C THR A 321 6.40 14.05 8.52
N PRO A 322 5.07 14.18 8.76
CA PRO A 322 4.40 13.71 9.99
C PRO A 322 3.44 12.50 9.93
N ARG A 323 3.10 11.88 8.79
CA ARG A 323 2.10 10.77 8.77
C ARG A 323 2.45 9.57 7.89
N THR A 324 3.74 9.35 7.63
CA THR A 324 4.25 8.18 6.92
C THR A 324 5.20 7.40 7.81
N TYR A 325 5.01 6.08 7.92
CA TYR A 325 5.73 5.23 8.85
C TYR A 325 6.28 4.00 8.12
N ASN A 326 7.51 3.61 8.42
CA ASN A 326 8.09 2.37 7.91
C ASN A 326 7.86 1.26 8.94
N MET A 327 7.36 0.09 8.53
CA MET A 327 6.94 -0.96 9.48
C MET A 327 7.87 -2.19 9.47
N ALA A 328 7.98 -2.90 8.36
CA ALA A 328 8.87 -4.07 8.27
C ALA A 328 9.31 -4.32 6.82
N SER A 329 10.46 -4.99 6.66
CA SER A 329 10.86 -5.54 5.38
C SER A 329 10.90 -7.07 5.40
N VAL A 330 10.23 -7.74 4.46
CA VAL A 330 10.43 -9.17 4.19
C VAL A 330 11.45 -9.34 3.07
N TYR A 331 12.29 -10.37 3.15
CA TYR A 331 13.25 -10.70 2.10
C TYR A 331 12.73 -11.84 1.25
N THR A 332 11.70 -11.56 0.44
CA THR A 332 11.12 -12.51 -0.51
C THR A 332 10.93 -11.87 -1.88
N ASP A 333 10.51 -12.63 -2.89
CA ASP A 333 10.08 -12.04 -4.16
C ASP A 333 8.75 -11.27 -4.02
N HIS A 334 8.48 -10.40 -4.98
CA HIS A 334 7.34 -9.50 -5.01
C HIS A 334 5.99 -10.22 -5.01
N ASP A 335 5.91 -11.37 -5.69
CA ASP A 335 4.72 -12.21 -5.72
C ASP A 335 4.44 -12.86 -4.37
N ALA A 336 5.49 -13.26 -3.65
CA ALA A 336 5.38 -13.75 -2.28
C ALA A 336 4.98 -12.65 -1.28
N GLU A 337 5.38 -11.39 -1.53
CA GLU A 337 4.94 -10.22 -0.75
C GLU A 337 3.44 -9.95 -0.91
N ARG A 338 2.94 -9.95 -2.15
CA ARG A 338 1.50 -9.77 -2.45
C ARG A 338 0.66 -10.95 -1.97
N ASN A 339 0.97 -12.17 -2.44
CA ASN A 339 0.06 -13.34 -2.35
C ASN A 339 0.12 -14.08 -1.02
N ALA A 340 0.84 -13.54 -0.02
CA ALA A 340 1.16 -14.24 1.20
C ALA A 340 1.82 -15.62 0.94
N ALA A 341 2.54 -15.76 -0.17
CA ALA A 341 2.92 -17.06 -0.69
C ALA A 341 3.94 -17.81 0.18
N ILE A 342 4.75 -17.04 0.90
CA ILE A 342 5.58 -17.55 1.99
C ILE A 342 4.91 -17.12 3.29
N LYS A 343 4.23 -18.08 3.94
CA LYS A 343 3.51 -17.81 5.19
C LYS A 343 4.44 -17.37 6.33
N TYR A 344 5.68 -17.85 6.34
CA TYR A 344 6.68 -17.50 7.37
C TYR A 344 8.02 -17.05 6.75
N PRO A 345 8.09 -15.85 6.16
CA PRO A 345 9.28 -15.38 5.48
C PRO A 345 10.32 -14.83 6.47
N ASP A 346 11.58 -14.89 6.06
CA ASP A 346 12.64 -14.13 6.71
C ASP A 346 12.37 -12.64 6.56
N TYR A 347 12.67 -11.89 7.62
CA TYR A 347 12.41 -10.45 7.67
C TYR A 347 13.54 -9.75 8.41
N THR A 348 13.64 -8.45 8.18
CA THR A 348 14.53 -7.58 8.95
C THR A 348 13.76 -6.39 9.47
N ASN A 349 13.99 -6.10 10.75
CA ASN A 349 13.44 -4.93 11.38
C ASN A 349 14.07 -3.69 10.77
N ILE A 350 13.22 -2.73 10.43
CA ILE A 350 13.67 -1.38 10.13
C ILE A 350 13.98 -0.71 11.47
N GLU A 351 15.13 -0.05 11.55
CA GLU A 351 15.53 0.74 12.71
C GLU A 351 14.40 1.74 13.06
N ASP A 352 13.86 1.63 14.28
CA ASP A 352 12.71 2.42 14.76
C ASP A 352 11.45 2.32 13.86
N GLY A 353 11.27 1.18 13.19
CA GLY A 353 10.05 0.83 12.47
C GLY A 353 9.02 0.14 13.35
N ILE A 354 7.74 0.21 12.97
CA ILE A 354 6.66 -0.47 13.71
C ILE A 354 6.70 -1.96 13.40
N THR A 355 7.10 -2.79 14.37
CA THR A 355 7.14 -4.24 14.20
C THR A 355 5.78 -4.87 14.49
N CYS A 356 5.14 -5.45 13.47
CA CYS A 356 3.94 -6.25 13.65
C CYS A 356 4.21 -7.73 13.53
N GLY A 357 4.13 -8.41 14.66
CA GLY A 357 4.24 -9.86 14.76
C GLY A 357 5.59 -10.43 14.29
N ASN A 358 5.83 -11.69 14.64
CA ASN A 358 7.04 -12.39 14.24
C ASN A 358 6.73 -13.46 13.20
N GLY A 359 7.35 -13.32 12.02
CA GLY A 359 7.48 -14.38 11.03
C GLY A 359 6.22 -14.70 10.24
N ARG A 360 5.38 -13.72 9.89
CA ARG A 360 4.28 -13.95 8.93
C ARG A 360 4.52 -13.27 7.58
N SER A 361 3.78 -13.67 6.56
CA SER A 361 3.66 -12.94 5.28
C SER A 361 3.18 -11.49 5.51
N MET A 362 3.24 -10.63 4.49
CA MET A 362 2.77 -9.24 4.63
C MET A 362 1.30 -9.15 5.06
N ALA A 363 0.40 -9.92 4.42
CA ALA A 363 -1.00 -9.98 4.83
C ALA A 363 -1.19 -10.46 6.27
N GLY A 364 -0.47 -11.52 6.68
CA GLY A 364 -0.54 -12.03 8.05
C GLY A 364 0.05 -11.07 9.08
N ARG A 365 0.99 -10.18 8.67
CA ARG A 365 1.54 -9.11 9.51
C ARG A 365 0.54 -7.99 9.69
N ILE A 366 -0.12 -7.53 8.62
CA ILE A 366 -1.19 -6.52 8.68
C ILE A 366 -2.26 -6.97 9.68
N ASN A 367 -2.75 -8.21 9.55
CA ASN A 367 -3.70 -8.79 10.50
C ASN A 367 -3.16 -8.75 11.95
N SER A 368 -1.89 -9.13 12.16
CA SER A 368 -1.29 -9.11 13.51
C SER A 368 -0.95 -7.72 14.07
N CYS A 369 -0.96 -6.67 13.26
CA CYS A 369 -0.66 -5.29 13.67
C CYS A 369 -1.81 -4.66 14.48
N LEU A 370 -3.01 -5.18 14.29
CA LEU A 370 -4.29 -4.63 14.72
C LEU A 370 -4.87 -5.49 15.84
#